data_AF-A0A5B0X6C0-F1
#
_entry.id   AF-A0A5B0X6C0-F1
#
_cell.length_a   1.000
_cell.length_b   1.000
_cell.length_c   1.000
_cell.angle_alpha   90.00
_cell.angle_beta   90.00
_cell.angle_gamma   90.00
#
_symmetry.space_group_name_H-M   'P 1'
#
loop_
_entity.id
_entity.type
_entity.pdbx_description
1 polymer ?
#
loop_
_entity_poly.entity_id
_entity_poly.type
_entity_poly.pdbx_seq_one_letter_code
_entity_poly.pdbx_strand_id
1 'polypeptide(L)' 'MMEQQYFIGVDVGSASVRTAIFDQHGKRHAFSVRPIQQFHPRAGFVEQSSTNVPRPAEI' A
#
# COMPACT_ATOMS: atom_id res chain seq x y z
N MET A 1 -9.94 29.95 -8.10
CA MET A 1 -9.45 29.18 -6.93
C MET A 1 -8.51 28.12 -7.48
N MET A 2 -7.33 27.92 -6.89
CA MET A 2 -6.47 26.80 -7.29
C MET A 2 -7.03 25.53 -6.66
N GLU A 3 -7.28 24.50 -7.47
CA GLU A 3 -7.64 23.19 -6.95
C GLU A 3 -6.45 22.60 -6.18
N GLN A 4 -6.72 22.11 -4.97
CA GLN A 4 -5.71 21.45 -4.14
C GLN A 4 -5.47 20.05 -4.72
N GLN A 5 -4.32 19.86 -5.38
CA GLN A 5 -3.93 18.55 -5.91
C GLN A 5 -3.26 17.71 -4.83
N TYR A 6 -3.65 16.44 -4.78
CA TYR A 6 -3.05 15.42 -3.93
C TYR A 6 -2.54 14.25 -4.77
N PHE A 7 -1.48 13.63 -4.30
CA PHE A 7 -0.85 12.46 -4.91
C PHE A 7 -0.94 11.28 -3.95
N ILE A 8 -1.23 10.09 -4.48
CA ILE A 8 -1.16 8.85 -3.70
C ILE A 8 0.14 8.11 -4.02
N GLY A 9 0.95 7.87 -3.00
CA GLY A 9 2.06 6.92 -3.06
C GLY A 9 1.54 5.53 -2.67
N VAL A 10 1.86 4.52 -3.47
CA VAL A 10 1.56 3.10 -3.19
C VAL A 10 2.86 2.31 -3.27
N ASP A 11 3.22 1.65 -2.17
CA ASP A 11 4.41 0.81 -2.04
C ASP A 11 3.99 -0.61 -1.63
N VAL A 12 4.10 -1.54 -2.57
CA VAL A 12 3.74 -2.95 -2.37
C VAL A 12 5.02 -3.73 -2.05
N GLY A 13 5.23 -3.98 -0.76
CA GLY A 13 6.32 -4.82 -0.27
C GLY A 13 5.91 -6.30 -0.15
N SER A 14 6.90 -7.16 0.09
CA SER A 14 6.68 -8.62 0.16
C SER A 14 5.76 -9.08 1.29
N ALA A 15 5.47 -8.26 2.30
CA ALA A 15 4.61 -8.63 3.44
C ALA A 15 3.53 -7.58 3.76
N SER A 16 3.50 -6.46 3.05
CA SER A 16 2.57 -5.36 3.34
C SER A 16 2.45 -4.40 2.17
N VAL A 17 1.28 -3.77 2.05
CA VAL A 17 1.09 -2.57 1.24
C VAL A 17 1.14 -1.34 2.15
N ARG A 18 1.88 -0.32 1.74
CA ARG A 18 1.93 1.00 2.37
C ARG A 18 1.36 2.03 1.41
N THR A 19 0.51 2.93 1.90
CA THR A 19 0.01 4.05 1.11
C THR A 19 0.14 5.36 1.85
N ALA A 20 0.26 6.44 1.10
CA ALA A 20 0.36 7.79 1.63
C ALA A 20 -0.27 8.80 0.69
N ILE A 21 -0.89 9.83 1.27
CA ILE A 21 -1.38 11.00 0.52
C ILE A 21 -0.39 12.15 0.71
N PHE A 22 0.04 12.77 -0.38
CA PHE A 22 0.96 13.91 -0.39
C PHE A 22 0.34 15.10 -1.10
N ASP A 23 0.68 16.32 -0.68
CA ASP A 23 0.44 17.50 -1.50
C ASP A 23 1.63 17.79 -2.44
N GLN A 24 1.45 18.80 -3.30
CA GLN A 24 2.45 19.27 -4.27
C GLN A 24 3.78 19.77 -3.66
N HIS A 25 3.85 20.02 -2.35
CA HIS A 25 5.08 20.40 -1.65
C HIS A 25 5.75 19.18 -0.98
N GLY A 26 5.20 17.98 -1.18
CA GLY A 26 5.71 16.75 -0.58
C GLY A 26 5.30 16.54 0.88
N LYS A 27 4.39 17.36 1.44
CA LYS A 27 3.88 17.12 2.79
C LYS A 27 2.96 15.91 2.77
N ARG A 28 3.22 14.94 3.66
CA ARG A 28 2.35 13.78 3.87
C ARG A 28 1.14 14.15 4.72
N HIS A 29 -0.06 13.94 4.21
CA HIS A 29 -1.33 14.22 4.87
C HIS A 29 -1.95 12.97 5.50
N ALA A 30 -1.77 11.80 4.90
CA ALA A 30 -2.25 10.54 5.42
C ALA A 30 -1.24 9.41 5.16
N PHE A 31 -1.30 8.36 5.97
CA PHE A 31 -0.47 7.17 5.84
C PHE A 31 -1.21 5.96 6.37
N SER A 32 -1.11 4.83 5.68
CA SER A 32 -1.65 3.55 6.13
C SER A 32 -0.77 2.39 5.73
N VAL A 33 -0.87 1.31 6.50
CA VAL A 33 -0.19 0.05 6.25
C VAL A 33 -1.18 -1.08 6.42
N ARG A 34 -1.22 -1.99 5.44
CA ARG A 34 -1.97 -3.24 5.55
C ARG A 34 -1.05 -4.43 5.30
N PRO A 35 -1.04 -5.45 6.17
CA PRO A 35 -0.29 -6.67 5.92
C PRO A 35 -0.85 -7.39 4.68
N ILE A 36 0.02 -8.07 3.94
CA ILE A 36 -0.38 -9.02 2.90
C ILE A 36 -0.24 -10.41 3.51
N GLN A 37 -1.27 -11.22 3.36
CA GLN A 37 -1.21 -12.61 3.77
C GLN A 37 -0.13 -13.36 2.99
N GLN A 38 0.73 -14.07 3.71
CA GLN A 38 1.76 -14.95 3.14
C GLN A 38 1.43 -16.41 3.44
N PHE A 39 1.62 -17.28 2.46
CA PHE A 39 1.44 -18.72 2.57
C PHE A 39 2.81 -19.40 2.60
N HIS A 40 2.96 -20.39 3.49
CA HIS A 40 4.19 -21.14 3.69
C HIS A 40 3.91 -22.65 3.53
N PRO A 41 3.64 -23.13 2.31
CA PRO A 41 3.16 -24.50 2.08
C PRO A 41 4.22 -25.56 2.41
N ARG A 42 5.51 -25.20 2.37
CA ARG A 42 6.64 -26.04 2.77
C ARG A 42 7.86 -25.17 3.11
N ALA A 43 8.84 -25.75 3.79
CA ALA A 43 10.08 -25.05 4.16
C ALA A 43 10.76 -24.43 2.93
N GLY A 44 11.15 -23.16 3.03
CA GLY A 44 11.80 -22.40 1.95
C GLY A 44 10.85 -21.79 0.91
N PHE A 45 9.52 -21.93 1.08
CA PHE A 45 8.53 -21.35 0.16
C PHE A 45 7.75 -20.25 0.86
N VAL A 46 7.65 -19.09 0.20
CA VAL A 46 6.81 -17.96 0.61
C VAL A 46 6.00 -17.53 -0.61
N GLU A 47 4.68 -17.66 -0.51
CA GLU A 47 3.75 -17.37 -1.59
C GLU A 47 2.74 -16.31 -1.15
N GLN A 48 2.14 -15.62 -2.13
CA GLN A 48 1.12 -14.61 -1.90
C GLN A 48 0.00 -14.76 -2.93
N SER A 49 -1.23 -14.43 -2.54
CA SER A 49 -2.34 -14.38 -3.49
C SER A 49 -2.40 -13.00 -4.13
N SER A 50 -2.45 -12.95 -5.45
CA SER A 50 -2.71 -11.70 -6.21
C SER A 50 -4.12 -11.17 -6.03
N THR A 51 -5.09 -12.02 -5.63
CA THR A 51 -6.49 -11.62 -5.40
C THR A 51 -6.74 -11.13 -3.97
N ASN A 52 -5.82 -11.39 -3.03
CA ASN A 52 -5.92 -10.98 -1.63
C ASN A 52 -4.93 -9.86 -1.26
N VAL A 53 -4.41 -9.13 -2.25
CA VAL A 53 -3.62 -7.93 -2.00
C VAL A 53 -4.58 -6.79 -1.60
N PRO A 54 -4.36 -6.09 -0.48
CA PRO A 54 -5.20 -4.97 -0.07
C PRO A 54 -5.28 -3.91 -1.17
N ARG A 55 -6.51 -3.51 -1.53
CA ARG A 55 -6.72 -2.49 -2.57
C ARG A 55 -6.59 -1.08 -1.96
N PRO A 56 -5.95 -0.13 -2.67
CA PRO A 56 -5.77 1.23 -2.16
C PRO A 56 -7.07 1.99 -1.86
N ALA A 57 -8.20 1.61 -2.47
CA ALA A 57 -9.49 2.27 -2.32
C ALA A 57 -10.20 2.03 -0.97
N GLU A 58 -9.63 1.19 -0.09
CA GLU A 58 -10.16 0.91 1.25
C GLU A 58 -9.37 1.61 2.36
N ILE A 59 -8.60 2.65 2.01
CA ILE A 59 -7.69 3.39 2.89
C ILE A 59 -8.12 4.85 2.99
#